data_AF-A0A1F7N3H5-F1
#
_entry.id   AF-A0A1F7N3H5-F1
#
_cell.length_a   1.000
_cell.length_b   1.000
_cell.length_c   1.000
_cell.angle_alpha   90.00
_cell.angle_beta   90.00
_cell.angle_gamma   90.00
#
_symmetry.space_group_name_H-M   'P 1'
#
loop_
_entity.id
_entity.type
_entity.pdbx_description
1 polymer ?
#
loop_
_entity_poly.entity_id
_entity_poly.type
_entity_poly.pdbx_seq_one_letter_code
_entity_poly.pdbx_strand_id
1 'polypeptide(L)'
;MTTDPARDNPLGDTREQTLEQHRHIRQLAERLGDAADLVQLLQRLQEFRSAAVLHFGDEEAPEGFFEVVRSRAGRHLDKLQHLEREHQAFLGEIDGLAERARAVLAGPVAELLRLAGELARQLNDHEARENELLLDALYLDLGEES
;
A
#
# COMPACT_ATOMS: atom_id res chain seq x y z
N MET A 1 -47.54 26.13 22.93
CA MET A 1 -46.55 25.04 22.71
C MET A 1 -46.27 24.99 21.23
N THR A 2 -45.23 25.69 20.82
CA THR A 2 -44.70 25.73 19.44
C THR A 2 -43.71 24.58 19.29
N THR A 3 -44.09 23.54 18.56
CA THR A 3 -43.15 22.54 18.08
C THR A 3 -42.53 23.06 16.80
N ASP A 4 -41.28 23.47 16.91
CA ASP A 4 -40.39 23.79 15.81
C ASP A 4 -39.96 22.47 15.16
N PRO A 5 -40.27 22.19 13.87
CA PRO A 5 -39.66 21.07 13.19
C PRO A 5 -38.25 21.51 12.81
N ALA A 6 -37.26 21.03 13.57
CA ALA A 6 -35.89 20.97 13.11
C ALA A 6 -35.89 20.48 11.66
N ARG A 7 -35.52 21.37 10.75
CA ARG A 7 -35.23 21.03 9.37
C ARG A 7 -33.99 20.14 9.41
N ASP A 8 -34.20 18.83 9.47
CA ASP A 8 -33.23 17.87 8.94
C ASP A 8 -32.97 18.29 7.49
N ASN A 9 -31.79 18.84 7.25
CA ASN A 9 -31.36 19.26 5.93
C ASN A 9 -30.45 18.15 5.40
N PRO A 10 -30.98 17.09 4.75
CA PRO A 10 -30.20 15.95 4.28
C PRO A 10 -29.07 16.36 3.32
N LEU A 11 -29.19 17.53 2.69
CA LEU A 11 -28.15 18.11 1.83
C LEU A 11 -26.93 18.66 2.59
N GLY A 12 -27.08 18.97 3.88
CA GLY A 12 -25.98 19.37 4.77
C GLY A 12 -25.08 18.19 5.09
N ASP A 13 -25.70 17.07 5.48
CA ASP A 13 -25.02 15.83 5.85
C ASP A 13 -24.25 15.23 4.66
N THR A 14 -24.83 15.22 3.45
CA THR A 14 -24.14 14.71 2.25
C THR A 14 -22.90 15.53 1.88
N ARG A 15 -22.96 16.85 2.07
CA ARG A 15 -21.83 17.75 1.76
C ARG A 15 -20.70 17.58 2.77
N GLU A 16 -21.03 17.48 4.04
CA GLU A 16 -20.04 17.25 5.10
C GLU A 16 -19.35 15.89 4.94
N GLN A 17 -20.13 14.85 4.62
CA GLN A 17 -19.62 13.52 4.32
C GLN A 17 -18.68 13.52 3.09
N THR A 18 -19.02 14.24 2.03
CA THR A 18 -18.14 14.36 0.84
C THR A 18 -16.81 15.06 1.19
N LEU A 19 -16.87 16.13 1.99
CA LEU A 19 -15.66 16.83 2.45
C LEU A 19 -14.79 15.97 3.37
N GLU A 20 -15.42 15.11 4.18
CA GLU A 20 -14.71 14.11 4.98
C GLU A 20 -14.02 13.06 4.13
N GLN A 21 -14.69 12.52 3.11
CA GLN A 21 -14.09 11.58 2.16
C GLN A 21 -12.88 12.22 1.45
N HIS A 22 -13.01 13.46 0.95
CA HIS A 22 -11.89 14.18 0.32
C HIS A 22 -10.72 14.41 1.28
N ARG A 23 -10.99 14.78 2.54
CA ARG A 23 -9.95 14.92 3.57
C ARG A 23 -9.25 13.59 3.84
N HIS A 24 -10.01 12.51 3.97
CA HIS A 24 -9.47 11.17 4.22
C HIS A 24 -8.58 10.69 3.07
N ILE A 25 -9.02 10.84 1.82
CA ILE A 25 -8.23 10.49 0.64
C ILE A 25 -6.93 11.29 0.58
N ARG A 26 -6.99 12.60 0.86
CA ARG A 26 -5.78 13.43 0.90
C ARG A 26 -4.79 12.96 1.94
N GLN A 27 -5.25 12.64 3.16
CA GLN A 27 -4.39 12.11 4.22
C GLN A 27 -3.75 10.78 3.82
N LEU A 28 -4.50 9.89 3.17
CA LEU A 28 -3.94 8.63 2.66
C LEU A 28 -2.90 8.85 1.55
N ALA A 29 -3.15 9.80 0.64
CA ALA A 29 -2.21 10.16 -0.40
C ALA A 29 -0.90 10.75 0.17
N GLU A 30 -0.99 11.66 1.14
CA GLU A 30 0.18 12.24 1.83
C GLU A 30 1.03 11.16 2.49
N ARG A 31 0.39 10.18 3.15
CA ARG A 31 1.09 9.05 3.78
C ARG A 31 1.85 8.17 2.79
N LEU A 32 1.57 8.20 1.48
CA LEU A 32 2.35 7.42 0.51
C LEU A 32 3.82 7.88 0.47
N GLY A 33 4.07 9.20 0.56
CA GLY A 33 5.42 9.77 0.49
C GLY A 33 6.29 9.46 1.71
N ASP A 34 5.67 9.17 2.86
CA ASP A 34 6.36 8.92 4.12
C ASP A 34 6.63 7.43 4.38
N ALA A 35 6.55 6.57 3.37
CA ALA A 35 6.78 5.14 3.54
C ALA A 35 8.28 4.85 3.75
N ALA A 36 8.63 4.19 4.85
CA ALA A 36 10.04 3.90 5.18
C ALA A 36 10.65 2.75 4.36
N ASP A 37 9.81 1.85 3.84
CA ASP A 37 10.22 0.67 3.09
C ASP A 37 9.11 0.23 2.11
N LEU A 38 9.43 -0.71 1.22
CA LEU A 38 8.51 -1.21 0.20
C LEU A 38 7.30 -1.97 0.78
N VAL A 39 7.45 -2.61 1.95
CA VAL A 39 6.35 -3.35 2.59
C VAL A 39 5.31 -2.37 3.12
N GLN A 40 5.75 -1.34 3.83
CA GLN A 40 4.89 -0.24 4.27
C GLN A 40 4.27 0.50 3.10
N LEU A 41 5.03 0.77 2.03
CA LEU A 41 4.49 1.40 0.83
C LEU A 41 3.34 0.58 0.24
N LEU A 42 3.49 -0.75 0.13
CA LEU A 42 2.45 -1.63 -0.40
C LEU A 42 1.18 -1.61 0.46
N GLN A 43 1.31 -1.63 1.79
CA GLN A 43 0.18 -1.52 2.70
C GLN A 43 -0.57 -0.18 2.51
N ARG A 44 0.17 0.93 2.46
CA ARG A 44 -0.42 2.26 2.29
C ARG A 44 -1.05 2.43 0.91
N LEU A 45 -0.46 1.88 -0.15
CA LEU A 45 -1.05 1.85 -1.49
C LEU A 45 -2.36 1.07 -1.50
N GLN A 46 -2.44 -0.05 -0.79
CA GLN A 46 -3.67 -0.84 -0.69
C GLN A 46 -4.77 -0.09 0.08
N GLU A 47 -4.43 0.57 1.19
CA GLU A 47 -5.35 1.44 1.94
C GLU A 47 -5.88 2.57 1.05
N PHE A 48 -4.96 3.29 0.39
CA PHE A 48 -5.30 4.41 -0.49
C PHE A 48 -6.18 3.98 -1.66
N ARG A 49 -5.81 2.89 -2.35
CA ARG A 49 -6.60 2.32 -3.45
C ARG A 49 -8.02 1.98 -3.01
N SER A 50 -8.16 1.35 -1.85
CA SER A 50 -9.47 0.91 -1.34
C SER A 50 -10.38 2.10 -1.07
N ALA A 51 -9.85 3.17 -0.47
CA ALA A 51 -10.59 4.41 -0.25
C ALA A 51 -10.93 5.13 -1.56
N ALA A 52 -9.98 5.21 -2.49
CA ALA A 52 -10.16 5.87 -3.78
C ALA A 52 -11.24 5.18 -4.63
N VAL A 53 -11.25 3.85 -4.70
CA VAL A 53 -12.28 3.09 -5.45
C VAL A 53 -13.68 3.35 -4.90
N LEU A 54 -13.83 3.34 -3.58
CA LEU A 54 -15.13 3.61 -2.96
C LEU A 54 -15.61 5.02 -3.28
N HIS A 55 -14.74 6.01 -3.11
CA HIS A 55 -15.09 7.41 -3.35
C HIS A 55 -15.38 7.71 -4.82
N PHE A 56 -14.53 7.26 -5.75
CA PHE A 56 -14.79 7.42 -7.19
C PHE A 56 -16.07 6.69 -7.59
N GLY A 57 -16.32 5.51 -7.03
CA GLY A 57 -17.56 4.76 -7.22
C GLY A 57 -18.79 5.54 -6.78
N ASP A 58 -18.75 6.18 -5.60
CA ASP A 58 -19.84 7.02 -5.09
C ASP A 58 -20.09 8.25 -5.97
N GLU A 59 -19.04 8.88 -6.50
CA GLU A 59 -19.16 10.05 -7.39
C GLU A 59 -19.75 9.68 -8.76
N GLU A 60 -19.36 8.53 -9.31
CA GLU A 60 -19.73 8.03 -10.64
C GLU A 60 -21.02 7.19 -10.67
N ALA A 61 -21.52 6.75 -9.51
CA ALA A 61 -22.73 5.94 -9.40
C ALA A 61 -23.98 6.67 -9.96
N PRO A 62 -25.02 5.90 -10.36
CA PRO A 62 -26.35 6.46 -10.55
C PRO A 62 -26.80 7.21 -9.30
N GLU A 63 -27.38 8.39 -9.48
CA GLU A 63 -27.73 9.38 -8.43
C GLU A 63 -26.52 9.94 -7.66
N GLY A 64 -25.30 9.58 -8.05
CA GLY A 64 -24.04 10.09 -7.51
C GLY A 64 -23.77 11.54 -7.89
N PHE A 65 -22.64 12.05 -7.39
CA PHE A 65 -22.28 13.47 -7.55
C PHE A 65 -22.27 13.93 -9.01
N PHE A 66 -21.74 13.11 -9.93
CA PHE A 66 -21.67 13.47 -11.35
C PHE A 66 -23.05 13.56 -12.01
N GLU A 67 -24.02 12.74 -11.61
CA GLU A 67 -25.40 12.84 -12.12
C GLU A 67 -26.11 14.10 -11.60
N VAL A 68 -25.90 14.46 -10.34
CA VAL A 68 -26.42 15.72 -9.77
C VAL A 68 -25.85 16.93 -10.50
N VAL A 69 -24.56 16.93 -10.83
CA VAL A 69 -23.94 18.02 -11.60
C VAL A 69 -24.46 18.04 -13.04
N ARG A 70 -24.59 16.86 -13.68
CA ARG A 70 -25.09 16.72 -15.05
C ARG A 70 -26.52 17.26 -15.20
N SER A 71 -27.40 16.93 -14.26
CA SER A 71 -28.81 17.35 -14.27
C SER A 71 -29.00 18.85 -14.01
N ARG A 72 -28.10 19.48 -13.24
CA ARG A 72 -28.22 20.89 -12.83
C ARG A 72 -27.36 21.86 -13.65
N ALA A 73 -26.28 21.38 -14.27
CA ALA A 73 -25.29 22.22 -14.93
C ALA A 73 -24.64 21.53 -16.14
N GLY A 74 -25.42 21.25 -17.19
CA GLY A 74 -24.96 20.59 -18.41
C GLY A 74 -23.75 21.22 -19.12
N ARG A 75 -23.43 22.50 -18.86
CA ARG A 75 -22.19 23.15 -19.34
C ARG A 75 -20.89 22.53 -18.80
N HIS A 76 -20.96 21.63 -17.82
CA HIS A 76 -19.80 21.00 -17.18
C HIS A 76 -19.57 19.55 -17.64
N LEU A 77 -20.31 19.05 -18.63
CA LEU A 77 -20.19 17.67 -19.13
C LEU A 77 -18.76 17.29 -19.52
N ASP A 78 -18.06 18.13 -20.27
CA ASP A 78 -16.67 17.85 -20.69
C ASP A 78 -15.71 17.76 -19.49
N LYS A 79 -15.97 18.54 -18.44
CA LYS A 79 -15.19 18.50 -17.20
C LYS A 79 -15.45 17.22 -16.42
N LEU A 80 -16.70 16.76 -16.35
CA LEU A 80 -17.04 15.50 -15.70
C LEU A 80 -16.37 14.31 -16.40
N GLN A 81 -16.42 14.25 -17.73
CA GLN A 81 -15.72 13.21 -18.50
C GLN A 81 -14.21 13.26 -18.30
N HIS A 82 -13.64 14.44 -18.05
CA HIS A 82 -12.23 14.56 -17.72
C HIS A 82 -11.92 13.98 -16.35
N LEU A 83 -12.73 14.29 -15.33
CA LEU A 83 -12.59 13.73 -13.98
C LEU A 83 -12.72 12.19 -13.99
N GLU A 84 -13.70 11.63 -14.71
CA GLU A 84 -13.84 10.17 -14.89
C GLU A 84 -12.54 9.55 -15.45
N ARG A 85 -11.91 10.19 -16.44
CA ARG A 85 -10.62 9.74 -16.98
C ARG A 85 -9.48 9.88 -15.97
N GLU A 86 -9.46 10.95 -15.18
CA GLU A 86 -8.47 11.15 -14.11
C GLU A 86 -8.60 10.06 -13.04
N HIS A 87 -9.82 9.70 -12.61
CA HIS A 87 -10.05 8.61 -11.66
C HIS A 87 -9.45 7.29 -12.15
N GLN A 88 -9.72 6.92 -13.41
CA GLN A 88 -9.16 5.70 -13.99
C GLN A 88 -7.63 5.76 -14.10
N ALA A 89 -7.07 6.92 -14.47
CA ALA A 89 -5.63 7.11 -14.52
C ALA A 89 -4.98 6.93 -13.14
N PHE A 90 -5.54 7.56 -12.10
CA PHE A 90 -5.02 7.41 -10.73
C PHE A 90 -5.07 5.98 -10.23
N LEU A 91 -6.18 5.26 -10.45
CA LEU A 91 -6.26 3.85 -10.08
C LEU A 91 -5.20 3.00 -10.81
N GLY A 92 -4.97 3.27 -12.09
CA GLY A 92 -3.92 2.63 -12.87
C GLY A 92 -2.51 2.95 -12.36
N GLU A 93 -2.25 4.19 -11.95
CA GLU A 93 -0.96 4.59 -11.38
C GLU A 93 -0.70 3.91 -10.02
N ILE A 94 -1.71 3.83 -9.16
CA ILE A 94 -1.63 3.14 -7.87
C ILE A 94 -1.32 1.65 -8.08
N ASP A 95 -2.06 0.98 -8.97
CA ASP A 95 -1.86 -0.42 -9.30
C ASP A 95 -0.48 -0.66 -9.91
N GLY A 96 -0.06 0.18 -10.85
CA GLY A 96 1.26 0.10 -11.47
C GLY A 96 2.40 0.34 -10.48
N LEU A 97 2.23 1.22 -9.50
CA LEU A 97 3.21 1.42 -8.43
C LEU A 97 3.29 0.21 -7.49
N ALA A 98 2.14 -0.35 -7.11
CA ALA A 98 2.09 -1.55 -6.28
C ALA A 98 2.74 -2.75 -6.97
N GLU A 99 2.47 -2.98 -8.24
CA GLU A 99 3.11 -4.05 -9.02
C GLU A 99 4.63 -3.90 -9.10
N ARG A 100 5.13 -2.68 -9.35
CA ARG A 100 6.57 -2.41 -9.36
C ARG A 100 7.21 -2.68 -8.00
N ALA A 101 6.58 -2.27 -6.91
CA ALA A 101 7.09 -2.53 -5.56
C ALA A 101 7.13 -4.03 -5.24
N ARG A 102 6.10 -4.80 -5.62
CA ARG A 102 6.08 -6.26 -5.49
C ARG A 102 7.20 -6.92 -6.29
N ALA A 103 7.41 -6.49 -7.54
CA ALA A 103 8.45 -7.03 -8.40
C ALA A 103 9.86 -6.80 -7.82
N VAL A 104 10.12 -5.66 -7.19
CA VAL A 104 11.40 -5.39 -6.52
C VAL A 104 11.59 -6.30 -5.31
N LEU A 105 10.55 -6.51 -4.50
CA LEU A 105 10.59 -7.41 -3.35
C LEU A 105 10.84 -8.86 -3.77
N ALA A 106 10.13 -9.33 -4.80
CA ALA A 106 10.21 -10.71 -5.27
C ALA A 106 11.45 -10.99 -6.15
N GLY A 107 12.11 -9.95 -6.68
CA GLY A 107 13.29 -10.06 -7.51
C GLY A 107 14.57 -9.73 -6.73
N PRO A 108 15.15 -8.52 -6.92
CA PRO A 108 16.43 -8.16 -6.33
C PRO A 108 16.54 -8.35 -4.81
N VAL A 109 15.49 -8.01 -4.06
CA VAL A 109 15.52 -8.14 -2.60
C VAL A 109 15.51 -9.60 -2.18
N ALA A 110 14.64 -10.43 -2.76
CA ALA A 110 14.60 -11.87 -2.49
C ALA A 110 15.94 -12.54 -2.82
N GLU A 111 16.59 -12.14 -3.91
CA GLU A 111 17.90 -12.66 -4.30
C GLU A 111 19.00 -12.31 -3.30
N LEU A 112 19.05 -11.06 -2.82
CA LEU A 112 20.00 -10.65 -1.78
C LEU A 112 19.80 -11.45 -0.48
N LEU A 113 18.55 -11.67 -0.07
CA LEU A 113 18.24 -12.47 1.11
C LEU A 113 18.66 -13.93 0.95
N ARG A 114 18.47 -14.51 -0.25
CA ARG A 114 18.93 -15.86 -0.58
C ARG A 114 20.45 -15.97 -0.46
N LEU A 115 21.18 -15.05 -1.09
CA LEU A 115 22.65 -15.01 -1.07
C LEU A 115 23.20 -14.83 0.35
N ALA A 116 22.59 -13.96 1.16
CA ALA A 116 22.98 -13.79 2.56
C ALA A 116 22.78 -15.08 3.36
N GLY A 117 21.68 -15.79 3.13
CA GLY A 117 21.43 -17.09 3.75
C GLY A 117 22.42 -18.18 3.31
N GLU A 118 22.87 -18.17 2.06
CA GLU A 118 23.92 -19.06 1.56
C GLU A 118 25.26 -18.79 2.23
N LEU A 119 25.65 -17.52 2.32
CA LEU A 119 26.88 -17.14 3.00
C LEU A 119 26.87 -17.57 4.47
N ALA A 120 25.77 -17.35 5.18
CA ALA A 120 25.63 -17.76 6.58
C ALA A 120 25.78 -19.29 6.74
N ARG A 121 25.19 -20.08 5.84
CA ARG A 121 25.36 -21.54 5.85
C ARG A 121 26.81 -21.95 5.58
N GLN A 122 27.43 -21.36 4.56
CA GLN A 122 28.83 -21.66 4.23
C GLN A 122 29.77 -21.38 5.41
N LEU A 123 29.53 -20.28 6.14
CA LEU A 123 30.29 -19.94 7.33
C LEU A 123 30.06 -20.96 8.45
N ASN A 124 28.82 -21.33 8.75
CA ASN A 124 28.53 -22.33 9.76
C ASN A 124 29.16 -23.70 9.43
N ASP A 125 29.11 -24.12 8.16
CA ASP A 125 29.73 -25.37 7.72
C ASP A 125 31.26 -25.30 7.81
N HIS A 126 31.85 -24.13 7.59
CA HIS A 126 33.29 -23.92 7.74
C HIS A 126 33.72 -24.04 9.21
N GLU A 127 33.06 -23.30 10.10
CA GLU A 127 33.30 -23.35 11.56
C GLU A 127 33.12 -24.76 12.12
N ALA A 128 32.11 -25.51 11.64
CA ALA A 128 31.90 -26.89 12.03
C ALA A 128 33.09 -27.78 11.66
N ARG A 129 33.62 -27.66 10.43
CA ARG A 129 34.80 -28.42 9.99
C ARG A 129 36.07 -28.01 10.74
N GLU A 130 36.24 -26.73 11.07
CA GLU A 130 37.38 -26.29 11.87
C GLU A 130 37.35 -26.87 13.29
N ASN A 131 36.17 -26.90 13.92
CA ASN A 131 35.98 -27.59 15.20
C ASN A 131 36.21 -29.10 15.08
N GLU A 132 35.73 -29.71 13.98
CA GLU A 132 36.11 -31.01 13.41
C GLU A 132 37.59 -31.33 13.68
N LEU A 133 38.43 -30.56 12.99
CA LEU A 133 39.88 -30.72 12.96
C LEU A 133 40.55 -30.43 14.30
N LEU A 134 40.06 -29.45 15.05
CA LEU A 134 40.61 -29.09 16.35
C LEU A 134 40.41 -30.23 17.36
N LEU A 135 39.22 -30.82 17.38
CA LEU A 135 38.93 -31.97 18.25
C LEU A 135 39.80 -33.16 17.87
N ASP A 136 39.88 -33.49 16.58
CA ASP A 136 40.71 -34.59 16.09
C ASP A 136 42.18 -34.42 16.50
N ALA A 137 42.74 -33.22 16.37
CA ALA A 137 44.11 -32.92 16.78
C ALA A 137 44.34 -33.13 18.28
N LEU A 138 43.42 -32.65 19.13
CA LEU A 138 43.51 -32.79 20.59
C LEU A 138 43.40 -34.25 21.04
N TYR A 139 42.54 -35.06 20.40
CA TYR A 139 42.39 -36.47 20.73
C TYR A 139 43.56 -37.33 20.26
N LEU A 140 44.20 -36.99 19.12
CA LEU A 140 45.40 -37.67 18.64
C LEU A 140 46.62 -37.38 19.52
N ASP A 141 46.82 -36.13 19.96
CA ASP A 141 47.95 -35.77 20.84
C ASP A 141 47.83 -36.40 22.24
N LEU A 142 46.62 -36.61 22.77
CA LEU A 142 46.40 -37.29 24.05
C LEU A 142 46.57 -38.82 23.98
N GLY A 143 46.50 -39.40 22.77
CA GLY A 143 46.62 -40.84 22.55
C GLY A 143 48.06 -41.35 22.45
N GLU A 144 49.03 -40.47 22.17
CA GLU A 144 50.45 -40.83 22.03
C GLU A 144 51.27 -40.69 23.35
N GLU A 145 50.68 -40.14 24.42
CA GLU A 145 51.32 -40.03 25.75
C GLU A 145 51.04 -41.22 26.71
N SER A 146 50.50 -42.35 26.24
CA SER A 146 50.25 -43.56 27.06
C SER A 146 51.13 -44.76 26.71
#